data_AF-A0A0Q7VWL3-F1
#
_entry.id   AF-A0A0Q7VWL3-F1
#
_cell.length_a   1.000
_cell.length_b   1.000
_cell.length_c   1.000
_cell.angle_alpha   90.00
_cell.angle_beta   90.00
_cell.angle_gamma   90.00
#
_symmetry.space_group_name_H-M   'P 1'
#
loop_
_entity.id
_entity.type
_entity.pdbx_description
1 polymer ?
#
loop_
_entity_poly.entity_id
_entity_poly.type
_entity_poly.pdbx_seq_one_letter_code
_entity_poly.pdbx_strand_id
1 'polypeptide(L)'
;MTSLDIVFSPAAERELKKLPTDRQRDVFRALRKLGDSSESLEIEKIKGHPSFFRIKAGKDMRVIYHNLTQGRIVVLVIRDRKEAYRGLNDLHNKLEATLHRIEAEAKSALGIR
;
A
#
# COMPACT_ATOMS: atom_id res chain seq x y z
N MET A 1 6.19 -7.48 -19.02
CA MET A 1 6.04 -6.57 -17.88
C MET A 1 4.65 -6.74 -17.34
N THR A 2 4.51 -7.34 -16.15
CA THR A 2 3.23 -7.42 -15.44
C THR A 2 3.00 -6.07 -14.77
N SER A 3 1.96 -5.33 -15.16
CA SER A 3 1.62 -4.10 -14.45
C SER A 3 1.10 -4.46 -13.06
N LEU A 4 1.80 -4.01 -12.01
CA LEU A 4 1.31 -4.17 -10.66
C LEU A 4 0.12 -3.24 -10.43
N ASP A 5 -1.03 -3.81 -10.09
CA ASP A 5 -2.20 -3.06 -9.68
C ASP A 5 -2.09 -2.65 -8.20
N ILE A 6 -2.30 -1.36 -7.93
CA ILE A 6 -2.07 -0.76 -6.62
C ILE A 6 -3.36 -0.14 -6.14
N VAL A 7 -3.94 -0.73 -5.11
CA VAL A 7 -5.12 -0.19 -4.44
C VAL A 7 -4.70 0.50 -3.14
N PHE A 8 -5.06 1.76 -2.97
CA PHE A 8 -4.87 2.45 -1.70
C PHE A 8 -6.07 2.22 -0.78
N SER A 9 -5.80 1.88 0.47
CA SER A 9 -6.80 2.00 1.53
C SER A 9 -7.21 3.48 1.68
N PRO A 10 -8.42 3.76 2.19
CA PRO A 10 -8.85 5.15 2.43
C PRO A 10 -7.90 5.93 3.34
N ALA A 11 -7.26 5.25 4.30
CA ALA A 11 -6.27 5.86 5.17
C ALA A 11 -4.99 6.23 4.40
N ALA A 12 -4.43 5.30 3.63
CA ALA A 12 -3.24 5.54 2.82
C ALA A 12 -3.47 6.64 1.77
N GLU A 13 -4.65 6.69 1.14
CA GLU A 13 -4.99 7.73 0.18
C GLU A 13 -4.97 9.12 0.83
N ARG A 14 -5.58 9.26 2.02
CA ARG A 14 -5.54 10.52 2.79
C ARG A 14 -4.12 10.89 3.22
N GLU A 15 -3.30 9.91 3.61
CA GLU A 15 -1.92 10.12 3.98
C GLU A 15 -1.10 10.63 2.80
N LEU A 16 -1.20 9.97 1.64
CA LEU A 16 -0.52 10.34 0.40
C LEU A 16 -0.87 11.77 -0.02
N LYS A 17 -2.16 12.13 -0.02
CA LYS A 17 -2.64 13.47 -0.40
C LYS A 17 -2.09 14.58 0.50
N LYS A 18 -1.77 14.27 1.76
CA LYS A 18 -1.21 15.24 2.73
C LYS A 18 0.30 15.41 2.61
N LEU A 19 0.99 14.54 1.88
CA LEU A 19 2.43 14.64 1.74
C LEU A 19 2.83 15.81 0.84
N PRO A 20 3.96 16.47 1.13
CA PRO A 20 4.65 17.32 0.16
C PRO A 20 4.93 16.59 -1.17
N THR A 21 4.90 17.34 -2.28
CA THR A 21 5.03 16.80 -3.65
C THR A 21 6.27 15.95 -3.88
N ASP A 22 7.41 16.34 -3.30
CA ASP A 22 8.66 15.60 -3.36
C ASP A 22 8.53 14.21 -2.69
N ARG A 23 7.86 14.14 -1.54
CA ARG A 23 7.60 12.88 -0.84
C ARG A 23 6.57 12.01 -1.55
N GLN A 24 5.53 12.61 -2.16
CA GLN A 24 4.59 11.88 -3.00
C GLN A 24 5.33 11.20 -4.17
N ARG A 25 6.22 11.94 -4.84
CA ARG A 25 7.06 11.42 -5.94
C ARG A 25 7.94 10.25 -5.48
N ASP A 26 8.55 10.35 -4.30
CA ASP A 26 9.35 9.26 -3.74
C ASP A 26 8.51 7.99 -3.49
N VAL A 27 7.27 8.14 -2.99
CA VAL A 27 6.33 7.03 -2.81
C VAL A 27 5.95 6.42 -4.15
N PHE A 28 5.55 7.21 -5.14
CA PHE A 28 5.21 6.71 -6.47
C PHE A 28 6.38 6.01 -7.16
N ARG A 29 7.59 6.55 -7.01
CA ARG A 29 8.80 5.91 -7.55
C ARG A 29 9.03 4.55 -6.89
N ALA A 30 8.92 4.45 -5.57
CA ALA A 30 9.10 3.18 -4.86
C ALA A 30 8.02 2.15 -5.25
N LEU A 31 6.77 2.58 -5.40
CA LEU A 31 5.66 1.73 -5.85
C LEU A 31 5.82 1.25 -7.29
N ARG A 32 6.34 2.09 -8.19
CA ARG A 32 6.66 1.68 -9.57
C ARG A 32 7.75 0.60 -9.57
N LYS A 33 8.84 0.84 -8.83
CA LYS A 33 9.93 -0.12 -8.67
C LYS A 33 9.48 -1.44 -8.04
N LEU A 34 8.47 -1.40 -7.16
CA LEU A 34 7.90 -2.62 -6.58
C LEU A 34 7.21 -3.49 -7.65
N GLY A 35 6.63 -2.88 -8.70
CA GLY A 35 6.06 -3.61 -9.84
C GLY A 35 7.10 -4.05 -10.87
N ASP A 36 8.19 -3.28 -11.01
CA ASP A 36 9.30 -3.60 -11.91
C ASP A 36 10.34 -4.49 -11.22
N SER A 37 10.25 -5.80 -11.40
CA SER A 37 11.13 -6.82 -10.80
C SER A 37 12.63 -6.67 -11.11
N SER A 38 13.02 -5.68 -11.91
CA SER A 38 14.41 -5.39 -12.30
C SER A 38 15.19 -4.59 -11.25
N GLU A 39 14.50 -3.87 -10.36
CA GLU A 39 15.17 -3.04 -9.35
C GLU A 39 15.14 -3.69 -7.96
N SER A 40 16.29 -3.74 -7.30
CA SER A 40 16.40 -4.27 -5.94
C SER A 40 15.73 -3.33 -4.94
N LEU A 41 14.48 -3.64 -4.62
CA LEU A 41 13.75 -2.99 -3.55
C LEU A 41 13.92 -3.76 -2.25
N GLU A 42 14.26 -3.07 -1.17
CA GLU A 42 14.31 -3.68 0.16
C GLU A 42 12.88 -3.87 0.69
N ILE A 43 12.37 -5.10 0.51
CA ILE A 43 11.06 -5.53 0.99
C ILE A 43 11.27 -6.29 2.31
N GLU A 44 10.63 -5.82 3.37
CA GLU A 44 10.69 -6.45 4.69
C GLU A 44 9.31 -6.87 5.18
N LYS A 45 9.21 -8.04 5.81
CA LYS A 45 7.99 -8.43 6.54
C LYS A 45 7.85 -7.61 7.82
N ILE A 46 6.63 -7.21 8.15
CA ILE A 46 6.35 -6.57 9.43
C ILE A 46 6.40 -7.64 10.54
N LYS A 47 7.28 -7.45 11.53
CA LYS A 47 7.38 -8.35 12.69
C LYS A 47 6.04 -8.42 13.42
N GLY A 48 5.57 -9.64 13.72
CA GLY A 48 4.28 -9.87 14.37
C GLY A 48 3.07 -9.80 13.44
N HIS A 49 3.25 -9.39 12.17
CA HIS A 49 2.19 -9.25 11.17
C HIS A 49 2.64 -9.89 9.84
N PRO A 50 2.70 -11.22 9.75
CA PRO A 50 3.42 -11.94 8.68
C PRO A 50 2.83 -11.77 7.28
N SER A 51 1.57 -11.37 7.17
CA SER A 51 0.88 -11.07 5.91
C SER A 51 1.19 -9.68 5.36
N PHE A 52 1.91 -8.84 6.11
CA PHE A 52 2.14 -7.44 5.78
C PHE A 52 3.62 -7.19 5.55
N PHE A 53 3.90 -6.34 4.57
CA PHE A 53 5.23 -6.04 4.08
C PHE A 53 5.45 -4.53 4.08
N ARG A 54 6.71 -4.13 4.07
CA ARG A 54 7.14 -2.73 4.05
C ARG A 54 8.19 -2.52 2.99
N ILE A 55 8.11 -1.37 2.33
CA ILE A 55 9.17 -0.84 1.48
C ILE A 55 9.61 0.53 1.97
N LYS A 56 10.85 0.89 1.67
CA LYS A 56 11.37 2.25 1.84
C LYS A 56 11.06 3.08 0.60
N ALA A 57 10.55 4.29 0.82
CA ALA A 57 10.35 5.29 -0.21
C ALA A 57 11.21 6.53 0.12
N GLY A 58 12.10 6.90 -0.80
CA GLY A 58 13.05 7.99 -0.57
C GLY A 58 13.91 7.75 0.68
N LYS A 59 14.17 8.81 1.45
CA LYS A 59 15.00 8.72 2.67
C LYS A 59 14.20 8.22 3.88
N ASP A 60 13.07 8.86 4.13
CA ASP A 60 12.38 8.77 5.42
C ASP A 60 10.97 8.17 5.35
N MET A 61 10.42 7.90 4.17
CA MET A 61 9.08 7.35 4.06
C MET A 61 9.09 5.82 4.11
N ARG A 62 8.01 5.26 4.65
CA ARG A 62 7.70 3.84 4.63
C ARG A 62 6.30 3.65 4.09
N VAL A 63 6.17 2.63 3.25
CA VAL A 63 4.91 2.17 2.71
C VAL A 63 4.68 0.77 3.23
N ILE A 64 3.56 0.55 3.92
CA ILE A 64 3.14 -0.77 4.38
C ILE A 64 2.02 -1.25 3.48
N TYR A 65 2.14 -2.49 3.00
CA TYR A 65 1.22 -3.06 2.03
C TYR A 65 0.97 -4.56 2.30
N HIS A 66 -0.07 -5.07 1.65
CA HIS A 66 -0.43 -6.49 1.61
C HIS A 66 -0.52 -6.95 0.15
N ASN A 67 -0.01 -8.16 -0.13
CA ASN A 67 -0.19 -8.80 -1.43
C ASN A 67 -1.56 -9.45 -1.48
N LEU A 68 -2.47 -8.94 -2.31
CA LEU A 68 -3.79 -9.54 -2.50
C LEU A 68 -3.72 -10.69 -3.51
N THR A 69 -2.99 -10.50 -4.59
CA THR A 69 -2.66 -11.52 -5.60
C THR A 69 -1.23 -11.31 -6.11
N GLN A 70 -0.76 -12.15 -7.04
CA GLN A 70 0.57 -11.98 -7.66
C GLN A 70 0.74 -10.64 -8.40
N GLY A 71 -0.36 -10.01 -8.85
CA GLY A 71 -0.33 -8.77 -9.63
C GLY A 71 -1.07 -7.61 -8.99
N ARG A 72 -1.53 -7.74 -7.73
CA ARG A 72 -2.29 -6.70 -7.03
C ARG A 72 -1.87 -6.57 -5.58
N ILE A 73 -1.60 -5.35 -5.15
CA ILE A 73 -1.32 -5.01 -3.75
C ILE A 73 -2.35 -4.03 -3.19
N VAL A 74 -2.49 -4.06 -1.86
CA VAL A 74 -3.22 -3.06 -1.09
C VAL A 74 -2.24 -2.27 -0.23
N VAL A 75 -2.15 -0.95 -0.44
CA VAL A 75 -1.34 -0.04 0.37
C VAL A 75 -2.16 0.47 1.55
N LEU A 76 -1.66 0.24 2.76
CA LEU A 76 -2.39 0.44 4.02
C LEU A 76 -1.89 1.65 4.82
N VAL A 77 -0.59 1.95 4.73
CA VAL A 77 0.07 3.04 5.46
C VAL A 77 1.13 3.68 4.58
N ILE A 78 1.19 5.01 4.56
CA ILE A 78 2.23 5.83 3.92
C ILE A 78 2.64 6.92 4.90
N ARG A 79 3.73 6.70 5.63
CA ARG A 79 4.17 7.62 6.70
C ARG A 79 5.67 7.74 6.78
N ASP A 80 6.16 8.74 7.49
CA ASP A 80 7.57 8.79 7.84
C ASP A 80 7.95 7.61 8.76
N ARG A 81 9.24 7.31 8.82
CA ARG A 81 9.79 6.15 9.52
C ARG A 81 9.44 6.08 11.01
N LYS A 82 9.20 7.22 11.68
CA LYS A 82 8.88 7.27 13.11
C LYS A 82 7.42 6.92 13.38
N GLU A 83 6.54 7.23 12.42
CA GLU A 83 5.09 7.11 12.55
C GLU A 83 4.53 5.87 11.84
N ALA A 84 5.28 5.27 10.92
CA ALA A 84 4.85 4.14 10.10
C ALA A 84 4.41 2.90 10.89
N TYR A 85 4.93 2.73 12.11
CA TYR A 85 4.65 1.57 12.96
C TYR A 85 3.61 1.85 14.05
N ARG A 86 3.03 3.05 14.09
CA ARG A 86 1.95 3.35 15.03
C ARG A 86 0.65 2.70 14.55
N GLY A 87 0.08 1.85 15.40
CA GLY A 87 -1.22 1.22 15.16
C GLY A 87 -1.18 0.01 14.21
N LEU A 88 -0.08 -0.76 14.17
CA LEU A 88 0.01 -1.96 13.32
C LEU A 88 -1.10 -3.00 13.59
N ASN A 89 -1.64 -3.02 14.81
CA ASN A 89 -2.77 -3.88 15.17
C ASN A 89 -4.04 -3.61 14.34
N ASP A 90 -4.15 -2.43 13.72
CA ASP A 90 -5.30 -2.04 12.89
C ASP A 90 -5.11 -2.40 11.40
N LEU A 91 -3.97 -2.97 10.99
CA LEU A 91 -3.69 -3.26 9.58
C LEU A 91 -4.72 -4.20 8.95
N HIS A 92 -5.20 -5.19 9.70
CA HIS A 92 -6.21 -6.12 9.21
C HIS A 92 -7.56 -5.42 8.98
N ASN A 93 -8.01 -4.57 9.92
CA ASN A 93 -9.23 -3.78 9.74
C ASN A 93 -9.15 -2.85 8.52
N LYS A 94 -7.99 -2.22 8.28
CA LYS A 94 -7.76 -1.40 7.07
C LYS A 94 -7.85 -2.21 5.79
N LEU A 95 -7.34 -3.45 5.82
CA LEU A 95 -7.42 -4.36 4.69
C LEU A 95 -8.87 -4.73 4.42
N GLU A 96 -9.61 -5.24 5.41
CA GLU A 96 -11.03 -5.63 5.28
C GLU A 96 -11.89 -4.48 4.76
N ALA A 97 -11.75 -3.28 5.32
CA ALA A 97 -12.47 -2.11 4.83
C ALA A 97 -12.14 -1.76 3.36
N THR A 98 -10.91 -2.02 2.92
CA THR A 98 -10.50 -1.82 1.54
C THR A 98 -11.06 -2.92 0.62
N LEU A 99 -11.10 -4.17 1.08
CA LEU A 99 -11.68 -5.29 0.34
C LEU A 99 -13.18 -5.10 0.13
N HIS A 100 -13.92 -4.70 1.17
CA HIS A 100 -15.34 -4.37 1.05
C HIS A 100 -15.58 -3.25 0.04
N ARG A 101 -14.70 -2.23 -0.02
CA ARG A 101 -14.77 -1.17 -1.03
C ARG A 101 -14.57 -1.72 -2.45
N ILE A 102 -13.55 -2.55 -2.66
CA ILE A 102 -13.28 -3.21 -3.95
C ILE A 102 -14.47 -4.07 -4.37
N GLU A 103 -15.05 -4.84 -3.45
CA GLU A 103 -16.21 -5.69 -3.72
C GLU A 103 -17.44 -4.85 -4.10
N ALA A 104 -17.72 -3.77 -3.37
CA ALA A 104 -18.81 -2.86 -3.68
C ALA A 104 -18.64 -2.19 -5.06
N GLU A 105 -17.43 -1.76 -5.40
CA GLU A 105 -17.09 -1.21 -6.71
C GLU A 105 -17.30 -2.25 -7.83
N ALA A 106 -16.88 -3.51 -7.59
CA ALA A 106 -17.07 -4.60 -8.54
C ALA A 106 -18.55 -4.96 -8.75
N LYS A 107 -19.34 -5.05 -7.67
CA LYS A 107 -20.80 -5.30 -7.76
C LYS A 107 -21.50 -4.20 -8.55
N SER A 108 -21.18 -2.94 -8.25
CA SER A 108 -21.71 -1.77 -8.96
C SER A 108 -21.36 -1.80 -10.45
N ALA A 109 -20.09 -2.10 -10.80
CA ALA A 109 -19.65 -2.21 -12.19
C ALA A 109 -20.34 -3.34 -12.97
N LEU A 110 -20.74 -4.41 -12.29
CA LEU A 110 -21.48 -5.53 -12.87
C LEU A 110 -23.01 -5.32 -12.87
N GLY A 111 -23.50 -4.19 -12.36
CA GLY A 111 -24.94 -3.90 -12.24
C GLY A 111 -25.67 -4.81 -11.25
N ILE A 112 -24.94 -5.49 -10.36
CA ILE A 112 -25.50 -6.38 -9.34
C ILE A 112 -25.80 -5.52 -8.11
N ARG A 113 -27.07 -5.51 -7.70
CA ARG A 113 -27.54 -4.85 -6.48
C ARG A 113 -27.45 -5.77 -5.27
#